data_AF-A0A1C6AIE6-F1
#
_entry.id   AF-A0A1C6AIE6-F1
#
_cell.length_a   1.000
_cell.length_b   1.000
_cell.length_c   1.000
_cell.angle_alpha   90.00
_cell.angle_beta   90.00
_cell.angle_gamma   90.00
#
_symmetry.space_group_name_H-M   'P 1'
#
loop_
_entity.id
_entity.type
_entity.pdbx_description
1 polymer ?
#
loop_
_entity_poly.entity_id
_entity_poly.type
_entity_poly.pdbx_seq_one_letter_code
_entity_poly.pdbx_strand_id
1 'polypeptide(L)'
;MVRGNSRRIYLNVEGGSCIDYIDIVKNRKCIARLSGPLLPEMPEGDMVRCKVKIDFGWNREEQYVHWQGKLSISKGTINAVEPCFRGAAFTSPQPGEPEFETKVNRIVSVTDKDTELDMYSSKNPNTTTPAMQAVILDVTMPKDGMITAEFNGKKFEHSLGELLEGSRSHFMIGWLSEAILFNRAMPESCFMVEHYMEDTEPERDTDYYYIRVRQRDQQWAWSSPIWVERT
;
A
#
# COMPACT_ATOMS: atom_id res chain seq x y z
N MET A 1 -11.02 21.44 22.40
CA MET A 1 -12.31 20.74 22.49
C MET A 1 -13.28 21.49 21.57
N VAL A 2 -13.99 20.79 20.68
CA VAL A 2 -14.86 21.43 19.68
C VAL A 2 -16.26 21.58 20.28
N ARG A 3 -16.94 22.70 20.00
CA ARG A 3 -18.30 22.97 20.48
C ARG A 3 -19.19 23.35 19.31
N GLY A 4 -20.42 22.87 19.30
CA GLY A 4 -21.42 23.31 18.32
C GLY A 4 -22.53 22.28 18.07
N ASN A 5 -23.73 22.82 17.82
CA ASN A 5 -24.88 22.02 17.42
C ASN A 5 -24.85 21.63 15.93
N SER A 6 -24.14 22.40 15.10
CA SER A 6 -23.82 22.06 13.72
C SER A 6 -22.34 21.71 13.60
N ARG A 7 -22.03 20.51 13.10
CA ARG A 7 -20.67 19.99 12.93
C ARG A 7 -20.40 19.80 11.46
N ARG A 8 -19.30 20.38 10.99
CA ARG A 8 -18.78 20.20 9.64
C ARG A 8 -17.65 19.18 9.68
N ILE A 9 -17.83 18.08 8.97
CA ILE A 9 -16.88 16.97 8.94
C ILE A 9 -16.25 16.96 7.56
N TYR A 10 -14.94 17.22 7.51
CA TYR A 10 -14.12 17.10 6.32
C TYR A 10 -13.20 15.90 6.50
N LEU A 11 -13.08 15.07 5.46
CA LEU A 11 -12.14 13.96 5.43
C LEU A 11 -11.34 13.98 4.14
N ASN A 12 -10.06 13.66 4.27
CA ASN A 12 -9.17 13.32 3.18
C ASN A 12 -8.46 12.03 3.60
N VAL A 13 -8.58 11.00 2.77
CA VAL A 13 -8.01 9.68 3.00
C VAL A 13 -7.14 9.32 1.80
N GLU A 14 -5.88 9.00 2.07
CA GLU A 14 -4.95 8.42 1.11
C GLU A 14 -4.52 7.03 1.58
N GLY A 15 -4.72 6.02 0.73
CA GLY A 15 -4.30 4.64 0.99
C GLY A 15 -3.05 4.24 0.21
N GLY A 16 -2.33 3.23 0.71
CA GLY A 16 -1.30 2.50 -0.07
C GLY A 16 -1.89 1.51 -1.10
N SER A 17 -3.22 1.33 -1.08
CA SER A 17 -4.00 0.39 -1.89
C SER A 17 -5.42 0.94 -2.07
N CYS A 18 -6.18 0.39 -3.02
CA CYS A 18 -7.56 0.79 -3.29
C CYS A 18 -8.40 0.79 -2.01
N ILE A 19 -9.14 1.87 -1.77
CA ILE A 19 -10.13 1.95 -0.70
C ILE A 19 -11.30 1.00 -1.02
N ASP A 20 -11.65 0.14 -0.07
CA ASP A 20 -12.89 -0.66 -0.12
C ASP A 20 -14.05 0.19 0.39
N TYR A 21 -13.91 0.76 1.59
CA TYR A 21 -14.84 1.76 2.11
C TYR A 21 -14.26 2.59 3.26
N ILE A 22 -14.92 3.71 3.54
CA ILE A 22 -14.71 4.58 4.70
C ILE A 22 -16.02 4.68 5.46
N ASP A 23 -16.02 4.31 6.74
CA ASP A 23 -17.12 4.54 7.67
C ASP A 23 -16.87 5.81 8.48
N ILE A 24 -17.82 6.73 8.50
CA ILE A 24 -17.88 7.84 9.47
C ILE A 24 -18.77 7.39 10.62
N VAL A 25 -18.21 7.32 11.82
CA VAL A 25 -18.86 6.74 12.99
C VAL A 25 -19.09 7.82 14.04
N LYS A 26 -20.35 7.99 14.46
CA LYS A 26 -20.78 8.82 15.59
C LYS A 26 -21.31 7.93 16.69
N ASN A 27 -20.78 8.03 17.91
CA ASN A 27 -21.30 7.29 19.07
C ASN A 27 -21.52 5.77 18.83
N ARG A 28 -20.60 5.11 18.11
CA ARG A 28 -20.67 3.69 17.68
C ARG A 28 -21.64 3.37 16.53
N LYS A 29 -22.35 4.35 15.98
CA LYS A 29 -23.21 4.20 14.81
C LYS A 29 -22.50 4.72 13.56
N CYS A 30 -22.50 3.94 12.48
CA CYS A 30 -22.07 4.44 11.18
C CYS A 30 -23.14 5.40 10.66
N ILE A 31 -22.76 6.68 10.47
CA ILE A 31 -23.66 7.74 9.99
C ILE A 31 -23.47 8.02 8.50
N ALA A 32 -22.34 7.61 7.93
CA ALA A 32 -22.09 7.63 6.50
C ALA A 32 -21.07 6.55 6.11
N ARG A 33 -21.26 5.93 4.94
CA ARG A 33 -20.30 5.03 4.32
C ARG A 33 -19.99 5.49 2.91
N LEU A 34 -18.71 5.68 2.62
CA LEU A 34 -18.19 5.93 1.28
C LEU A 34 -17.58 4.64 0.76
N SER A 35 -18.12 4.07 -0.31
CA SER A 35 -17.60 2.84 -0.92
C SER A 35 -16.68 3.19 -2.08
N GLY A 36 -15.49 2.58 -2.11
CA GLY A 36 -14.61 2.68 -3.25
C GLY A 36 -15.06 1.77 -4.40
N PRO A 37 -14.59 2.02 -5.63
CA PRO A 37 -14.99 1.23 -6.78
C PRO A 37 -14.53 -0.23 -6.65
N LEU A 38 -15.28 -1.18 -7.24
CA LEU A 38 -14.89 -2.60 -7.25
C LEU A 38 -13.68 -2.85 -8.16
N LEU A 39 -13.70 -2.22 -9.33
CA LEU A 39 -12.60 -2.19 -10.27
C LEU A 39 -12.19 -0.73 -10.45
N PRO A 40 -10.89 -0.40 -10.41
CA PRO A 40 -10.45 0.96 -10.69
C PRO A 40 -10.94 1.40 -12.07
N GLU A 41 -11.43 2.63 -12.14
CA GLU A 41 -11.79 3.24 -13.41
C GLU A 41 -10.53 3.60 -14.17
N MET A 42 -10.51 3.30 -15.48
CA MET A 42 -9.37 3.63 -16.32
C MET A 42 -9.24 5.16 -16.40
N PRO A 43 -8.07 5.72 -16.01
CA PRO A 43 -7.89 7.17 -16.00
C PRO A 43 -7.88 7.71 -17.43
N GLU A 44 -8.53 8.85 -17.63
CA GLU A 44 -8.48 9.61 -18.88
C GLU A 44 -7.11 10.27 -19.09
N GLY A 45 -6.79 10.59 -20.34
CA GLY A 45 -5.52 11.23 -20.70
C GLY A 45 -4.32 10.30 -20.67
N ASP A 46 -3.16 10.85 -21.06
CA ASP A 46 -1.93 10.09 -21.18
C ASP A 46 -1.13 10.09 -19.88
N MET A 47 -1.09 11.22 -19.17
CA MET A 47 -0.41 11.39 -17.89
C MET A 47 -1.29 10.95 -16.75
N VAL A 48 -0.81 9.99 -15.96
CA VAL A 48 -1.60 9.38 -14.89
C VAL A 48 -0.79 9.34 -13.60
N ARG A 49 -1.43 9.68 -12.47
CA ARG A 49 -0.91 9.38 -11.14
C ARG A 49 -1.43 8.03 -10.65
N CYS A 50 -0.52 7.13 -10.30
CA CYS A 50 -0.84 5.78 -9.85
C CYS A 50 0.06 5.33 -8.70
N LYS A 51 -0.45 4.42 -7.88
CA LYS A 51 0.36 3.57 -7.00
C LYS A 51 0.55 2.20 -7.63
N VAL A 52 1.81 1.75 -7.76
CA VAL A 52 2.17 0.43 -8.27
C VAL A 52 2.94 -0.31 -7.19
N LYS A 53 2.38 -1.42 -6.68
CA LYS A 53 3.05 -2.28 -5.71
C LYS A 53 3.89 -3.33 -6.43
N ILE A 54 5.16 -3.46 -6.06
CA ILE A 54 6.03 -4.53 -6.57
C ILE A 54 6.35 -5.46 -5.40
N ASP A 55 5.93 -6.72 -5.49
CA ASP A 55 6.21 -7.77 -4.51
C ASP A 55 7.37 -8.66 -4.95
N PHE A 56 8.14 -9.14 -3.97
CA PHE A 56 9.34 -9.97 -4.10
C PHE A 56 9.24 -11.16 -3.13
N GLY A 57 9.33 -12.39 -3.63
CA GLY A 57 9.34 -13.57 -2.77
C GLY A 57 8.92 -14.86 -3.46
N TRP A 58 8.02 -15.63 -2.85
CA TRP A 58 7.52 -16.95 -3.30
C TRP A 58 8.58 -18.06 -3.40
N ASN A 59 9.74 -17.85 -2.79
CA ASN A 59 10.75 -18.90 -2.67
C ASN A 59 10.16 -20.16 -2.00
N ARG A 60 10.72 -21.31 -2.36
CA ARG A 60 10.41 -22.61 -1.74
C ARG A 60 11.50 -23.08 -0.79
N GLU A 61 12.71 -22.58 -0.97
CA GLU A 61 13.86 -22.96 -0.17
C GLU A 61 13.79 -22.35 1.23
N GLU A 62 14.43 -23.01 2.20
CA GLU A 62 14.57 -22.51 3.57
C GLU A 62 15.46 -21.26 3.63
N GLN A 63 16.39 -21.15 2.69
CA GLN A 63 17.31 -20.01 2.63
C GLN A 63 16.57 -18.74 2.24
N TYR A 64 16.98 -17.63 2.86
CA TYR A 64 16.54 -16.31 2.43
C TYR A 64 16.99 -16.04 1.01
N VAL A 65 16.09 -15.47 0.22
CA VAL A 65 16.47 -14.80 -1.02
C VAL A 65 16.88 -13.39 -0.66
N HIS A 66 18.12 -13.05 -0.99
CA HIS A 66 18.61 -11.69 -0.94
C HIS A 66 18.25 -10.99 -2.25
N TRP A 67 17.47 -9.91 -2.15
CA TRP A 67 17.11 -9.04 -3.25
C TRP A 67 17.93 -7.77 -3.16
N GLN A 68 18.88 -7.63 -4.07
CA GLN A 68 19.66 -6.42 -4.21
C GLN A 68 19.50 -5.88 -5.61
N GLY A 69 19.05 -4.64 -5.72
CA GLY A 69 18.70 -4.08 -7.01
C GLY A 69 17.98 -2.76 -6.92
N LYS A 70 17.34 -2.37 -8.03
CA LYS A 70 16.61 -1.12 -8.12
C LYS A 70 15.31 -1.25 -8.90
N LEU A 71 14.37 -0.40 -8.55
CA LEU A 71 13.22 -0.08 -9.37
C LEU A 71 13.44 1.27 -10.04
N SER A 72 13.05 1.43 -11.30
CA SER A 72 13.16 2.71 -12.00
C SER A 72 12.02 2.96 -12.98
N ILE A 73 11.80 4.23 -13.32
CA ILE A 73 10.84 4.67 -14.33
C ILE A 73 11.53 5.35 -15.50
N SER A 74 11.05 5.13 -16.73
CA SER A 74 11.64 5.75 -17.93
C SER A 74 11.13 7.17 -18.20
N LYS A 75 9.96 7.54 -17.69
CA LYS A 75 9.28 8.83 -17.89
C LYS A 75 8.52 9.22 -16.63
N GLY A 76 8.21 10.51 -16.49
CA GLY A 76 7.44 11.01 -15.34
C GLY A 76 8.29 11.13 -14.08
N THR A 77 7.68 11.02 -12.90
CA THR A 77 8.34 11.18 -11.60
C THR A 77 7.86 10.12 -10.61
N ILE A 78 8.75 9.66 -9.74
CA ILE A 78 8.42 8.96 -8.51
C ILE A 78 8.11 10.03 -7.47
N ASN A 79 6.89 10.05 -6.97
CA ASN A 79 6.43 10.98 -5.93
C ASN A 79 6.82 10.49 -4.54
N ALA A 80 6.69 9.18 -4.31
CA ALA A 80 7.00 8.53 -3.05
C ALA A 80 7.29 7.03 -3.24
N VAL A 81 8.01 6.46 -2.28
CA VAL A 81 8.27 5.02 -2.17
C VAL A 81 7.84 4.56 -0.78
N GLU A 82 6.79 3.75 -0.70
CA GLU A 82 6.27 3.24 0.58
C GLU A 82 6.76 1.79 0.80
N PRO A 83 7.49 1.49 1.89
CA PRO A 83 7.92 0.14 2.18
C PRO A 83 6.76 -0.71 2.73
N CYS A 84 6.59 -1.92 2.18
CA CYS A 84 5.70 -2.97 2.69
C CYS A 84 6.54 -4.12 3.27
N PHE A 85 7.53 -3.78 4.08
CA PHE A 85 8.51 -4.74 4.58
C PHE A 85 7.99 -5.57 5.74
N ARG A 86 8.38 -6.84 5.76
CA ARG A 86 8.11 -7.80 6.82
C ARG A 86 9.41 -8.20 7.48
N GLY A 87 9.43 -8.17 8.81
CA GLY A 87 10.56 -8.64 9.62
C GLY A 87 10.26 -9.99 10.25
N ALA A 88 11.31 -10.65 10.75
CA ALA A 88 11.13 -11.85 11.55
C ALA A 88 10.43 -11.50 12.87
N ALA A 89 9.43 -12.30 13.26
CA ALA A 89 8.64 -12.11 14.47
C ALA A 89 9.36 -12.63 15.74
N PHE A 90 10.68 -12.48 15.83
CA PHE A 90 11.43 -12.84 17.03
C PHE A 90 11.34 -11.70 18.04
N THR A 91 10.52 -11.90 19.07
CA THR A 91 10.42 -10.98 20.22
C THR A 91 11.21 -11.50 21.43
N SER A 92 11.76 -12.71 21.34
CA SER A 92 12.63 -13.33 22.35
C SER A 92 13.57 -14.37 21.70
N PRO A 93 14.76 -14.64 22.29
CA PRO A 93 15.65 -15.72 21.86
C PRO A 93 14.93 -17.07 21.86
N GLN A 94 15.22 -17.91 20.86
CA GLN A 94 14.66 -19.26 20.77
C GLN A 94 15.56 -20.27 21.50
N PRO A 95 15.01 -21.31 22.15
CA PRO A 95 15.83 -22.35 22.78
C PRO A 95 16.74 -23.03 21.75
N GLY A 96 18.05 -22.93 21.93
CA GLY A 96 19.04 -23.53 21.03
C GLY A 96 19.56 -22.64 19.90
N GLU A 97 19.00 -21.44 19.71
CA GLU A 97 19.52 -20.41 18.80
C GLU A 97 19.93 -19.17 19.61
N PRO A 98 21.19 -19.10 20.06
CA PRO A 98 21.65 -18.01 20.94
C PRO A 98 21.69 -16.66 20.22
N GLU A 99 21.72 -16.65 18.89
CA GLU A 99 21.83 -15.44 18.07
C GLU A 99 21.11 -15.64 16.73
N PHE A 100 20.11 -14.81 16.45
CA PHE A 100 19.45 -14.75 15.15
C PHE A 100 19.95 -13.50 14.42
N GLU A 101 20.70 -13.70 13.34
CA GLU A 101 21.14 -12.58 12.50
C GLU A 101 19.93 -11.94 11.83
N THR A 102 19.52 -10.78 12.33
CA THR A 102 18.34 -10.09 11.82
C THR A 102 18.60 -9.58 10.40
N LYS A 103 17.87 -10.13 9.43
CA LYS A 103 17.85 -9.65 8.06
C LYS A 103 16.99 -8.38 7.98
N VAL A 104 17.65 -7.26 7.73
CA VAL A 104 17.01 -5.93 7.72
C VAL A 104 16.74 -5.51 6.29
N ASN A 105 15.47 -5.28 5.97
CA ASN A 105 15.03 -4.72 4.70
C ASN A 105 15.18 -3.20 4.69
N ARG A 106 15.69 -2.63 3.59
CA ARG A 106 15.98 -1.21 3.46
C ARG A 106 15.63 -0.69 2.08
N ILE A 107 15.10 0.53 2.08
CA ILE A 107 15.22 1.43 0.94
C ILE A 107 16.58 2.11 1.11
N VAL A 108 17.51 1.84 0.18
CA VAL A 108 18.89 2.34 0.24
C VAL A 108 18.94 3.78 -0.25
N SER A 109 18.23 4.08 -1.33
CA SER A 109 18.16 5.42 -1.92
C SER A 109 16.84 5.62 -2.66
N VAL A 110 16.44 6.88 -2.83
CA VAL A 110 15.26 7.31 -3.59
C VAL A 110 15.61 8.56 -4.38
N THR A 111 15.30 8.56 -5.67
CA THR A 111 15.31 9.72 -6.55
C THR A 111 13.92 9.92 -7.16
N ASP A 112 13.75 10.92 -8.01
CA ASP A 112 12.53 11.10 -8.81
C ASP A 112 12.41 10.09 -9.97
N LYS A 113 13.42 9.24 -10.20
CA LYS A 113 13.46 8.26 -11.29
C LYS A 113 13.64 6.82 -10.84
N ASP A 114 14.22 6.60 -9.67
CA ASP A 114 14.59 5.27 -9.22
C ASP A 114 14.66 5.15 -7.70
N THR A 115 14.65 3.91 -7.22
CA THR A 115 14.89 3.56 -5.83
C THR A 115 15.69 2.28 -5.75
N GLU A 116 16.76 2.29 -4.96
CA GLU A 116 17.58 1.13 -4.68
C GLU A 116 17.09 0.43 -3.42
N LEU A 117 17.02 -0.91 -3.47
CA LEU A 117 16.48 -1.75 -2.41
C LEU A 117 17.49 -2.83 -2.02
N ASP A 118 17.54 -3.11 -0.73
CA ASP A 118 18.29 -4.21 -0.12
C ASP A 118 17.34 -4.95 0.83
N MET A 119 16.86 -6.12 0.40
CA MET A 119 15.76 -6.81 1.07
C MET A 119 15.97 -8.32 1.12
N TYR A 120 15.27 -8.98 2.03
CA TYR A 120 15.31 -10.42 2.24
C TYR A 120 13.88 -10.98 2.33
N SER A 121 13.57 -11.97 1.51
CA SER A 121 12.33 -12.75 1.62
C SER A 121 12.63 -14.20 1.96
N SER A 122 11.75 -14.83 2.73
CA SER A 122 11.77 -16.29 2.93
C SER A 122 10.59 -16.94 2.20
N LYS A 123 10.54 -18.27 2.20
CA LYS A 123 9.32 -18.98 1.83
C LYS A 123 8.16 -18.60 2.75
N ASN A 124 6.93 -18.68 2.23
CA ASN A 124 5.75 -18.55 3.06
C ASN A 124 5.68 -19.73 4.05
N PRO A 125 5.46 -19.50 5.36
CA PRO A 125 5.28 -20.57 6.34
C PRO A 125 4.08 -21.49 6.03
N ASN A 126 3.04 -20.92 5.40
CA ASN A 126 1.83 -21.61 4.96
C ASN A 126 1.14 -20.81 3.85
N THR A 127 0.02 -21.31 3.33
CA THR A 127 -0.71 -20.69 2.21
C THR A 127 -1.38 -19.35 2.54
N THR A 128 -1.47 -18.97 3.81
CA THR A 128 -2.18 -17.75 4.26
C THR A 128 -1.27 -16.73 4.95
N THR A 129 0.01 -17.05 5.18
CA THR A 129 0.98 -16.18 5.86
C THR A 129 2.02 -15.70 4.85
N PRO A 130 1.91 -14.46 4.35
CA PRO A 130 2.86 -13.91 3.39
C PRO A 130 4.19 -13.59 4.05
N ALA A 131 5.29 -14.06 3.46
CA ALA A 131 6.68 -13.75 3.83
C ALA A 131 7.40 -12.89 2.77
N MET A 132 6.62 -12.28 1.87
CA MET A 132 7.14 -11.49 0.77
C MET A 132 7.53 -10.10 1.24
N GLN A 133 8.43 -9.47 0.51
CA GLN A 133 8.73 -8.05 0.65
C GLN A 133 8.05 -7.29 -0.48
N ALA A 134 7.74 -6.02 -0.25
CA ALA A 134 7.22 -5.18 -1.31
C ALA A 134 7.57 -3.72 -1.07
N VAL A 135 7.50 -2.94 -2.14
CA VAL A 135 7.41 -1.49 -2.09
C VAL A 135 6.27 -1.02 -2.98
N ILE A 136 5.68 0.13 -2.65
CA ILE A 136 4.71 0.81 -3.49
C ILE A 136 5.39 2.04 -4.07
N LEU A 137 5.40 2.17 -5.38
CA LEU A 137 5.81 3.37 -6.09
C LEU A 137 4.56 4.23 -6.33
N ASP A 138 4.49 5.41 -5.73
CA ASP A 138 3.58 6.47 -6.19
C ASP A 138 4.28 7.20 -7.34
N VAL A 139 3.72 7.12 -8.54
CA VAL A 139 4.30 7.66 -9.77
C VAL A 139 3.32 8.58 -10.46
N THR A 140 3.84 9.60 -11.14
CA THR A 140 3.10 10.40 -12.11
C THR A 140 3.83 10.35 -13.43
N MET A 141 3.29 9.59 -14.39
CA MET A 141 3.97 9.27 -15.64
C MET A 141 2.98 9.00 -16.77
N PRO A 142 3.41 9.08 -18.04
CA PRO A 142 2.54 8.71 -19.15
C PRO A 142 2.30 7.20 -19.19
N LYS A 143 1.18 6.76 -19.75
CA LYS A 143 0.81 5.33 -19.92
C LYS A 143 1.87 4.51 -20.65
N ASP A 144 2.64 5.13 -21.54
CA ASP A 144 3.74 4.49 -22.29
C ASP A 144 5.09 4.53 -21.56
N GLY A 145 5.15 5.13 -20.37
CA GLY A 145 6.33 5.09 -19.51
C GLY A 145 6.52 3.69 -18.92
N MET A 146 7.77 3.27 -18.81
CA MET A 146 8.15 1.93 -18.35
C MET A 146 8.51 1.96 -16.88
N ILE A 147 8.06 0.95 -16.14
CA ILE A 147 8.52 0.60 -14.80
C ILE A 147 9.43 -0.62 -14.94
N THR A 148 10.65 -0.50 -14.44
CA THR A 148 11.71 -1.48 -14.56
C THR A 148 12.09 -2.03 -13.19
N ALA A 149 12.23 -3.35 -13.08
CA ALA A 149 12.87 -4.01 -11.94
C ALA A 149 14.16 -4.68 -12.38
N GLU A 150 15.28 -4.27 -11.80
CA GLU A 150 16.61 -4.84 -12.00
C GLU A 150 17.11 -5.45 -10.69
N PHE A 151 17.03 -6.77 -10.56
CA PHE A 151 17.38 -7.50 -9.34
C PHE A 151 18.10 -8.80 -9.69
N ASN A 152 19.16 -9.12 -8.93
CA ASN A 152 19.87 -10.41 -9.04
C ASN A 152 20.28 -10.77 -10.48
N GLY A 153 20.69 -9.78 -11.27
CA GLY A 153 21.12 -9.97 -12.67
C GLY A 153 19.97 -10.16 -13.68
N LYS A 154 18.71 -9.98 -13.27
CA LYS A 154 17.54 -10.02 -14.14
C LYS A 154 16.93 -8.62 -14.27
N LYS A 155 16.37 -8.35 -15.46
CA LYS A 155 15.66 -7.11 -15.78
C LYS A 155 14.27 -7.45 -16.31
N PHE A 156 13.24 -6.86 -15.72
CA PHE A 156 11.85 -6.96 -16.18
C PHE A 156 11.25 -5.56 -16.33
N GLU A 157 10.47 -5.36 -17.39
CA GLU A 157 9.95 -4.05 -17.76
C GLU A 157 8.49 -4.15 -18.18
N HIS A 158 7.65 -3.24 -17.68
CA HIS A 158 6.26 -3.09 -18.09
C HIS A 158 5.89 -1.63 -18.21
N SER A 159 5.08 -1.30 -19.20
CA SER A 159 4.48 0.04 -19.31
C SER A 159 3.44 0.24 -18.21
N LEU A 160 3.20 1.50 -17.82
CA LEU A 160 2.11 1.83 -16.90
C LEU A 160 0.76 1.38 -17.48
N GLY A 161 0.55 1.50 -18.80
CA GLY A 161 -0.66 1.05 -19.50
C GLY A 161 -0.93 -0.44 -19.31
N GLU A 162 0.07 -1.30 -19.47
CA GLU A 162 -0.06 -2.74 -19.22
C GLU A 162 -0.44 -3.05 -17.76
N LEU A 163 0.13 -2.30 -16.82
CA LEU A 163 -0.12 -2.48 -15.40
C LEU A 163 -1.49 -1.95 -14.98
N LEU A 164 -2.04 -0.93 -15.65
CA LEU A 164 -3.43 -0.51 -15.43
C LEU A 164 -4.42 -1.62 -15.79
N GLU A 165 -4.14 -2.40 -16.83
CA GLU A 165 -4.98 -3.55 -17.23
C GLU A 165 -4.88 -4.72 -16.24
N GLY A 166 -3.69 -4.96 -15.67
CA GLY A 166 -3.53 -5.99 -14.65
C GLY A 166 -2.08 -6.28 -14.27
N SER A 167 -1.92 -7.15 -13.27
CA SER A 167 -0.62 -7.54 -12.75
C SER A 167 0.24 -8.31 -13.77
N ARG A 168 1.55 -8.31 -13.58
CA ARG A 168 2.54 -9.08 -14.36
C ARG A 168 3.55 -9.73 -13.42
N SER A 169 3.77 -11.04 -13.58
CA SER A 169 4.62 -11.84 -12.69
C SER A 169 5.77 -12.48 -13.45
N HIS A 170 6.95 -12.52 -12.83
CA HIS A 170 8.14 -13.14 -13.39
C HIS A 170 8.82 -14.05 -12.39
N PHE A 171 9.16 -15.25 -12.82
CA PHE A 171 10.06 -16.14 -12.09
C PHE A 171 11.52 -15.79 -12.38
N MET A 172 12.39 -15.84 -11.38
CA MET A 172 13.79 -15.44 -11.54
C MET A 172 14.62 -16.47 -12.30
N ILE A 173 14.47 -17.77 -11.96
CA ILE A 173 15.28 -18.86 -12.54
C ILE A 173 14.44 -20.02 -13.12
N GLY A 174 13.11 -19.84 -13.23
CA GLY A 174 12.20 -20.81 -13.85
C GLY A 174 10.99 -21.11 -12.97
N TRP A 175 10.11 -21.98 -13.47
CA TRP A 175 8.86 -22.32 -12.79
C TRP A 175 9.12 -22.71 -11.32
N LEU A 176 8.40 -22.06 -10.40
CA LEU A 176 8.49 -22.25 -8.94
C LEU A 176 9.71 -21.70 -8.21
N SER A 177 10.57 -20.95 -8.90
CA SER A 177 11.56 -20.12 -8.22
C SER A 177 10.91 -18.92 -7.54
N GLU A 178 11.71 -18.17 -6.80
CA GLU A 178 11.37 -16.85 -6.35
C GLU A 178 10.92 -15.95 -7.53
N ALA A 179 10.05 -15.00 -7.23
CA ALA A 179 9.34 -14.23 -8.22
C ALA A 179 9.23 -12.76 -7.84
N ILE A 180 9.12 -11.93 -8.89
CA ILE A 180 8.75 -10.52 -8.82
C ILE A 180 7.35 -10.38 -9.40
N LEU A 181 6.46 -9.71 -8.67
CA LEU A 181 5.10 -9.40 -9.09
C LEU A 181 4.93 -7.88 -9.17
N PHE A 182 4.74 -7.37 -10.37
CA PHE A 182 4.20 -6.03 -10.59
C PHE A 182 2.68 -6.12 -10.43
N ASN A 183 2.14 -5.54 -9.37
CA ASN A 183 0.70 -5.50 -9.17
C ASN A 183 0.05 -4.53 -10.18
N ARG A 184 -1.26 -4.68 -10.37
CA ARG A 184 -2.07 -3.71 -11.11
C ARG A 184 -1.79 -2.29 -10.59
N ALA A 185 -1.55 -1.37 -11.52
CA ALA A 185 -1.44 0.04 -11.21
C ALA A 185 -2.80 0.57 -10.72
N MET A 186 -2.79 1.26 -9.58
CA MET A 186 -3.97 1.80 -8.92
C MET A 186 -4.03 3.30 -9.23
N PRO A 187 -4.99 3.79 -10.04
CA PRO A 187 -5.20 5.21 -10.29
C PRO A 187 -5.56 5.99 -9.04
N GLU A 188 -5.27 7.29 -9.02
CA GLU A 188 -5.59 8.19 -7.90
C GLU A 188 -7.02 8.04 -7.35
N SER A 189 -8.00 7.91 -8.24
CA SER A 189 -9.43 7.79 -7.90
C SER A 189 -9.79 6.58 -7.03
N CYS A 190 -8.93 5.56 -6.96
CA CYS A 190 -9.20 4.38 -6.12
C CYS A 190 -8.49 4.41 -4.76
N PHE A 191 -7.46 5.24 -4.56
CA PHE A 191 -6.71 5.29 -3.30
C PHE A 191 -6.79 6.65 -2.59
N MET A 192 -7.29 7.71 -3.25
CA MET A 192 -7.59 9.00 -2.61
C MET A 192 -9.10 9.26 -2.58
N VAL A 193 -9.62 9.63 -1.40
CA VAL A 193 -11.02 9.97 -1.20
C VAL A 193 -11.13 11.23 -0.35
N GLU A 194 -11.80 12.24 -0.88
CA GLU A 194 -12.21 13.43 -0.15
C GLU A 194 -13.72 13.44 0.05
N HIS A 195 -14.18 13.89 1.21
CA HIS A 195 -15.61 14.02 1.47
C HIS A 195 -15.91 15.08 2.53
N TYR A 196 -17.10 15.65 2.41
CA TYR A 196 -17.64 16.64 3.33
C TYR A 196 -19.08 16.28 3.68
N MET A 197 -19.41 16.41 4.97
CA MET A 197 -20.79 16.33 5.44
C MET A 197 -21.03 17.28 6.60
N GLU A 198 -22.30 17.60 6.85
CA GLU A 198 -22.74 18.30 8.05
C GLU A 198 -23.59 17.36 8.92
N ASP A 199 -23.40 17.45 10.23
CA ASP A 199 -24.27 16.85 11.23
C ASP A 199 -24.84 17.96 12.12
N THR A 200 -26.15 18.15 12.08
CA THR A 200 -26.87 19.20 12.82
C THR A 200 -27.64 18.68 14.02
N GLU A 201 -27.53 17.39 14.34
CA GLU A 201 -28.34 16.72 15.36
C GLU A 201 -27.50 16.18 16.52
N PRO A 202 -27.21 16.97 17.57
CA PRO A 202 -26.60 16.45 18.80
C PRO A 202 -27.37 15.27 19.40
N GLU A 203 -26.69 14.13 19.61
CA GLU A 203 -27.31 12.98 20.29
C GLU A 203 -27.04 12.99 21.80
N ARG A 204 -25.97 13.65 22.24
CA ARG A 204 -25.49 13.70 23.63
C ARG A 204 -24.97 15.07 24.02
N ASP A 205 -24.69 15.28 25.31
CA ASP A 205 -23.90 16.42 25.80
C ASP A 205 -22.55 16.52 25.10
N THR A 206 -21.92 15.36 24.87
CA THR A 206 -20.69 15.21 24.11
C THR A 206 -20.84 14.03 23.16
N ASP A 207 -20.91 14.34 21.87
CA ASP A 207 -20.81 13.33 20.81
C ASP A 207 -19.33 13.06 20.51
N TYR A 208 -19.00 11.87 20.02
CA TYR A 208 -17.68 11.62 19.44
C TYR A 208 -17.78 11.01 18.06
N TYR A 209 -16.83 11.40 17.21
CA TYR A 209 -16.70 10.98 15.83
C TYR A 209 -15.36 10.28 15.63
N TYR A 210 -15.32 9.23 14.83
CA TYR A 210 -14.07 8.72 14.26
C TYR A 210 -14.35 8.13 12.89
N ILE A 211 -13.32 8.04 12.06
CA ILE A 211 -13.40 7.33 10.79
C ILE A 211 -12.72 5.98 10.89
N ARG A 212 -13.22 5.01 10.13
CA ARG A 212 -12.56 3.73 9.90
C ARG A 212 -12.46 3.49 8.40
N VAL A 213 -11.25 3.25 7.94
CA VAL A 213 -10.94 3.01 6.53
C VAL A 213 -10.58 1.55 6.37
N ARG A 214 -11.14 0.90 5.37
CA ARG A 214 -10.73 -0.43 4.92
C ARG A 214 -10.22 -0.34 3.49
N GLN A 215 -9.09 -0.98 3.24
CA GLN A 215 -8.52 -1.15 1.91
C GLN A 215 -8.85 -2.53 1.34
N ARG A 216 -8.77 -2.68 0.02
CA ARG A 216 -9.04 -3.94 -0.71
C ARG A 216 -8.07 -5.05 -0.36
N ASP A 217 -6.87 -4.72 0.09
CA ASP A 217 -5.85 -5.65 0.57
C ASP A 217 -6.04 -6.05 2.06
N GLN A 218 -7.20 -5.73 2.63
CA GLN A 218 -7.60 -6.04 4.00
C GLN A 218 -6.84 -5.27 5.08
N GLN A 219 -6.06 -4.24 4.72
CA GLN A 219 -5.51 -3.31 5.69
C GLN A 219 -6.59 -2.33 6.18
N TRP A 220 -6.43 -1.87 7.42
CA TRP A 220 -7.36 -0.98 8.08
C TRP A 220 -6.63 0.18 8.73
N ALA A 221 -7.29 1.33 8.73
CA ALA A 221 -6.89 2.49 9.52
C ALA A 221 -8.09 3.06 10.25
N TRP A 222 -7.84 3.79 11.33
CA TRP A 222 -8.86 4.56 12.06
C TRP A 222 -8.26 5.88 12.54
N SER A 223 -9.09 6.91 12.59
CA SER A 223 -8.70 8.14 13.27
C SER A 223 -8.82 7.97 14.78
N SER A 224 -8.13 8.82 15.55
CA SER A 224 -8.53 9.05 16.93
C SER A 224 -9.97 9.59 16.98
N PRO A 225 -10.71 9.36 18.07
CA PRO A 225 -11.99 10.01 18.25
C PRO A 225 -11.82 11.53 18.34
N ILE A 226 -12.84 12.27 17.93
CA ILE A 226 -12.97 13.71 18.07
C ILE A 226 -14.26 13.98 18.84
N TRP A 227 -14.12 14.57 20.03
CA TRP A 227 -15.24 14.88 20.92
C TRP A 227 -15.76 16.29 20.67
N VAL A 228 -17.08 16.40 20.56
CA VAL A 228 -17.79 17.64 20.27
C VAL A 228 -18.89 17.85 21.31
N GLU A 229 -18.80 18.93 22.07
CA GLU A 229 -19.83 19.31 23.03
C GLU A 229 -20.98 20.07 22.34
N ARG A 230 -22.22 19.81 22.75
CA ARG A 230 -23.36 20.62 22.35
C ARG A 230 -23.29 22.01 23.00
N THR A 231 -23.86 23.01 22.33
CA THR A 231 -23.95 24.41 22.81
C THR A 231 -25.36 24.78 23.17
#